data_AF-A0A8B2HTD4-F1
#
_entry.id   AF-A0A8B2HTD4-F1
#
_cell.length_a   1.000
_cell.length_b   1.000
_cell.length_c   1.000
_cell.angle_alpha   90.00
_cell.angle_beta   90.00
_cell.angle_gamma   90.00
#
_symmetry.space_group_name_H-M   'P 1'
#
loop_
_entity.id
_entity.type
_entity.pdbx_description
1 polymer ?
#
loop_
_entity_poly.entity_id
_entity_poly.type
_entity_poly.pdbx_seq_one_letter_code
_entity_poly.pdbx_strand_id
1 'polypeptide(L)'
;MNILYSVILSTTLLFSIFTISESFAMPDSDWVYLIPSHEQGLKNMFGVRHNFDTGFTATLNDHQVTALQKAGLNVEKIYNYQLLAPPGACEPWPSCKNGDGGDSGGSDPARIATPSSQIPWGINSIYNIGEDDFTPSGGLGVKVAVLDSGVDVDHIDLVSRIVDCKDFTKIDRKTGGPKENCDDRNGHGTHVAGTIMADGGFDGNGIFGIAPESELMAYKVCGGGGCWGDDIATAIITAHANGADIISMSLGADGQSSVIRDAIFSVTEAQDALGADGRKVLVIAAAGNDGPNIGTIDYPGANSNVVAVGALDENHNVANFSSRGINNGDYQIGEREVYFAAPGVSVYSTINDGTYGTKSGTSMATPHVSGLAAKVWQGSADATLTYLENLSFDFNNDGDDPASGFGLPRLP
;
A
#
# COMPACT_ATOMS: atom_id res chain seq x y z
N MET A 1 -14.53 42.80 -4.80
CA MET A 1 -15.53 42.04 -5.57
C MET A 1 -15.56 40.53 -5.25
N ASN A 2 -14.73 40.03 -4.31
CA ASN A 2 -14.70 38.61 -3.90
C ASN A 2 -15.54 38.27 -2.65
N ILE A 3 -15.94 39.26 -1.85
CA ILE A 3 -16.68 39.01 -0.59
C ILE A 3 -18.17 38.71 -0.84
N LEU A 4 -18.77 39.28 -1.90
CA LEU A 4 -20.17 39.00 -2.23
C LEU A 4 -20.41 37.60 -2.80
N TYR A 5 -19.46 37.03 -3.56
CA TYR A 5 -19.61 35.69 -4.13
C TYR A 5 -19.57 34.58 -3.07
N SER A 6 -18.67 34.68 -2.08
CA SER A 6 -18.55 33.70 -0.99
C SER A 6 -19.79 33.69 -0.07
N VAL A 7 -20.38 34.86 0.22
CA VAL A 7 -21.60 34.95 1.03
C VAL A 7 -22.81 34.40 0.27
N ILE A 8 -22.91 34.66 -1.04
CA ILE A 8 -24.03 34.16 -1.87
C ILE A 8 -23.95 32.63 -2.03
N LEU A 9 -22.76 32.06 -2.24
CA LEU A 9 -22.59 30.61 -2.36
C LEU A 9 -22.92 29.88 -1.04
N SER A 10 -22.49 30.42 0.11
CA SER A 10 -22.82 29.82 1.41
C SER A 10 -24.32 29.91 1.74
N THR A 11 -25.00 30.99 1.35
CA THR A 11 -26.42 31.22 1.67
C THR A 11 -27.36 30.44 0.74
N THR A 12 -27.02 30.25 -0.54
CA THR A 12 -27.80 29.40 -1.47
C THR A 12 -27.65 27.91 -1.16
N LEU A 13 -26.47 27.48 -0.71
CA LEU A 13 -26.23 26.10 -0.28
C LEU A 13 -26.98 25.79 1.03
N LEU A 14 -26.97 26.71 2.01
CA LEU A 14 -27.73 26.58 3.26
C LEU A 14 -29.24 26.45 3.01
N PHE A 15 -29.81 27.17 2.04
CA PHE A 15 -31.25 27.10 1.76
C PHE A 15 -31.69 25.82 1.05
N SER A 16 -30.80 25.19 0.25
CA SER A 16 -31.13 23.99 -0.52
C SER A 16 -30.97 22.69 0.28
N ILE A 17 -30.19 22.70 1.37
CA ILE A 17 -30.02 21.55 2.28
C ILE A 17 -31.20 21.41 3.25
N PHE A 18 -31.89 22.51 3.60
CA PHE A 18 -33.00 22.50 4.56
C PHE A 18 -34.40 22.22 3.97
N THR A 19 -34.51 22.02 2.65
CA THR A 19 -35.82 21.83 1.99
C THR A 19 -35.94 20.49 1.26
N ILE A 20 -35.76 19.35 1.91
CA ILE A 20 -36.51 18.13 1.57
C ILE A 20 -36.74 17.36 2.89
N SER A 21 -37.96 17.45 3.41
CA SER A 21 -38.49 16.50 4.39
C SER A 21 -39.40 15.52 3.66
N GLU A 22 -39.19 14.23 3.94
CA GLU A 22 -40.08 13.10 3.71
C GLU A 22 -40.37 12.67 2.25
N SER A 23 -39.65 11.65 1.77
CA SER A 23 -40.27 10.51 1.07
C SER A 23 -39.25 9.38 0.82
N PHE A 24 -39.59 8.17 1.30
CA PHE A 24 -38.97 6.87 1.02
C PHE A 24 -37.42 6.84 0.97
N ALA A 25 -36.77 7.05 2.11
CA ALA A 25 -35.32 6.92 2.22
C ALA A 25 -34.89 5.44 2.10
N MET A 26 -34.24 5.11 0.97
CA MET A 26 -33.16 4.11 1.02
C MET A 26 -32.06 4.67 1.94
N PRO A 27 -31.35 3.85 2.73
CA PRO A 27 -30.32 4.39 3.62
C PRO A 27 -29.27 5.13 2.79
N ASP A 28 -29.10 6.43 3.05
CA ASP A 28 -28.00 7.23 2.51
C ASP A 28 -26.70 6.50 2.83
N SER A 29 -25.98 6.02 1.81
CA SER A 29 -24.63 5.51 2.01
C SER A 29 -23.69 6.71 2.05
N ASP A 30 -23.16 7.01 3.22
CA ASP A 30 -22.10 7.99 3.39
C ASP A 30 -20.84 7.54 2.64
N TRP A 31 -20.34 8.35 1.70
CA TRP A 31 -19.10 8.09 0.96
C TRP A 31 -18.10 9.24 1.14
N VAL A 32 -16.83 8.95 0.89
CA VAL A 32 -15.78 9.99 0.89
C VAL A 32 -15.72 10.66 -0.47
N TYR A 33 -15.73 11.99 -0.46
CA TYR A 33 -15.59 12.82 -1.67
C TYR A 33 -14.51 13.87 -1.50
N LEU A 34 -13.75 14.14 -2.57
CA LEU A 34 -12.93 15.32 -2.73
C LEU A 34 -13.82 16.49 -3.17
N ILE A 35 -13.78 17.56 -2.38
CA ILE A 35 -14.43 18.83 -2.68
C ILE A 35 -13.33 19.79 -3.16
N PRO A 36 -13.34 20.22 -4.43
CA PRO A 36 -12.28 21.05 -5.01
C PRO A 36 -12.43 22.52 -4.58
N SER A 37 -12.26 22.79 -3.30
CA SER A 37 -12.40 24.12 -2.70
C SER A 37 -11.56 24.23 -1.45
N HIS A 38 -11.07 25.44 -1.16
CA HIS A 38 -10.39 25.76 0.11
C HIS A 38 -11.24 26.64 1.02
N GLU A 39 -12.51 26.87 0.68
CA GLU A 39 -13.38 27.75 1.46
C GLU A 39 -13.64 27.20 2.88
N GLN A 40 -13.27 27.97 3.89
CA GLN A 40 -13.46 27.58 5.30
C GLN A 40 -14.94 27.35 5.65
N GLY A 41 -15.86 28.03 4.97
CA GLY A 41 -17.30 27.83 5.15
C GLY A 41 -17.73 26.39 4.80
N LEU A 42 -17.24 25.85 3.69
CA LEU A 42 -17.53 24.48 3.27
C LEU A 42 -16.84 23.46 4.21
N LYS A 43 -15.59 23.72 4.61
CA LYS A 43 -14.88 22.89 5.59
C LYS A 43 -15.62 22.80 6.93
N ASN A 44 -16.15 23.91 7.43
CA ASN A 44 -16.94 23.94 8.66
C ASN A 44 -18.30 23.24 8.51
N MET A 45 -18.88 23.29 7.31
CA MET A 45 -20.21 22.73 7.03
C MET A 45 -20.18 21.20 6.90
N PHE A 46 -19.20 20.66 6.17
CA PHE A 46 -19.12 19.22 5.86
C PHE A 46 -18.12 18.47 6.73
N GLY A 47 -17.30 19.20 7.49
CA GLY A 47 -16.13 18.63 8.15
C GLY A 47 -15.00 18.36 7.15
N VAL A 48 -13.83 18.06 7.70
CA VAL A 48 -12.64 17.74 6.91
C VAL A 48 -12.13 16.39 7.37
N ARG A 49 -11.93 15.49 6.40
CA ARG A 49 -11.12 14.29 6.57
C ARG A 49 -9.65 14.64 6.36
N HIS A 50 -9.26 14.99 5.14
CA HIS A 50 -7.90 15.41 4.80
C HIS A 50 -7.90 16.68 3.95
N ASN A 51 -6.78 17.41 3.97
CA ASN A 51 -6.56 18.57 3.11
C ASN A 51 -5.53 18.21 2.04
N PHE A 52 -5.79 18.65 0.81
CA PHE A 52 -4.92 18.51 -0.34
C PHE A 52 -4.75 19.86 -1.04
N ASP A 53 -3.77 19.99 -1.91
CA ASP A 53 -3.58 21.21 -2.72
C ASP A 53 -4.75 21.47 -3.66
N THR A 54 -5.49 20.42 -4.03
CA THR A 54 -6.67 20.49 -4.89
C THR A 54 -7.98 20.72 -4.12
N GLY A 55 -7.99 20.64 -2.78
CA GLY A 55 -9.20 20.81 -1.99
C GLY A 55 -9.17 20.11 -0.62
N PHE A 56 -10.30 19.57 -0.19
CA PHE A 56 -10.37 18.73 1.01
C PHE A 56 -11.35 17.58 0.81
N THR A 57 -11.12 16.48 1.53
CA THR A 57 -12.06 15.36 1.53
C THR A 57 -13.04 15.45 2.69
N ALA A 58 -14.26 14.98 2.48
CA ALA A 58 -15.30 14.90 3.49
C ALA A 58 -16.18 13.67 3.25
N THR A 59 -16.82 13.19 4.32
CA THR A 59 -17.87 12.17 4.22
C THR A 59 -19.19 12.86 3.90
N LEU A 60 -19.79 12.53 2.77
CA LEU A 60 -21.02 13.13 2.28
C LEU A 60 -22.07 12.07 1.94
N ASN A 61 -23.34 12.44 2.12
CA ASN A 61 -24.48 11.71 1.57
C ASN A 61 -24.89 12.23 0.18
N ASP A 62 -25.79 11.50 -0.50
CA ASP A 62 -26.22 11.80 -1.87
C ASP A 62 -26.87 13.19 -1.99
N HIS A 63 -27.58 13.64 -0.96
CA HIS A 63 -28.19 14.97 -0.92
C HIS A 63 -27.14 16.09 -0.88
N GLN A 64 -26.10 15.93 -0.06
CA GLN A 64 -24.99 16.89 0.04
C GLN A 64 -24.18 16.94 -1.26
N VAL A 65 -23.90 15.80 -1.87
CA VAL A 65 -23.24 15.70 -3.18
C VAL A 65 -24.05 16.45 -4.24
N THR A 66 -25.36 16.19 -4.31
CA THR A 66 -26.26 16.88 -5.25
C THR A 66 -26.28 18.39 -5.03
N ALA A 67 -26.27 18.85 -3.78
CA ALA A 67 -26.24 20.28 -3.46
C ALA A 67 -24.93 20.95 -3.92
N LEU A 68 -23.78 20.30 -3.69
CA LEU A 68 -22.48 20.80 -4.15
C LEU A 68 -22.39 20.83 -5.68
N GLN A 69 -22.89 19.80 -6.36
CA GLN A 69 -22.96 19.76 -7.83
C GLN A 69 -23.85 20.88 -8.39
N LYS A 70 -25.02 21.13 -7.78
CA LYS A 70 -25.90 22.27 -8.15
C LYS A 70 -25.25 23.62 -7.91
N ALA A 71 -24.34 23.72 -6.94
CA ALA A 71 -23.53 24.91 -6.70
C ALA A 71 -22.34 25.05 -7.66
N GLY A 72 -22.18 24.13 -8.62
CA GLY A 72 -21.12 24.17 -9.64
C GLY A 72 -19.79 23.54 -9.20
N LEU A 73 -19.77 22.82 -8.08
CA LEU A 73 -18.58 22.11 -7.63
C LEU A 73 -18.56 20.68 -8.20
N ASN A 74 -17.49 20.35 -8.93
CA ASN A 74 -17.27 19.01 -9.45
C ASN A 74 -16.64 18.13 -8.36
N VAL A 75 -17.46 17.64 -7.43
CA VAL A 75 -17.00 16.73 -6.38
C VAL A 75 -16.63 15.37 -6.96
N GLU A 76 -15.48 14.84 -6.55
CA GLU A 76 -14.98 13.54 -7.01
C GLU A 76 -15.18 12.50 -5.90
N LYS A 77 -15.75 11.35 -6.23
CA LYS A 77 -15.87 10.23 -5.28
C LYS A 77 -14.49 9.60 -5.08
N ILE A 78 -14.04 9.49 -3.83
CA ILE A 78 -12.78 8.84 -3.49
C ILE A 78 -12.95 7.32 -3.54
N TYR A 79 -12.06 6.66 -4.27
CA TYR A 79 -12.02 5.20 -4.34
C TYR A 79 -11.64 4.61 -2.97
N ASN A 80 -12.30 3.49 -2.64
CA ASN A 80 -11.94 2.67 -1.50
C ASN A 80 -11.16 1.48 -2.02
N TYR A 81 -9.89 1.42 -1.64
CA TYR A 81 -8.98 0.32 -1.93
C TYR A 81 -9.18 -0.79 -0.91
N GLN A 82 -8.62 -1.94 -1.19
CA GLN A 82 -8.61 -3.06 -0.25
C GLN A 82 -7.22 -3.67 -0.15
N LEU A 83 -6.99 -4.37 0.95
CA LEU A 83 -5.97 -5.42 0.93
C LEU A 83 -6.40 -6.42 -0.15
N LEU A 84 -5.50 -6.78 -1.03
CA LEU A 84 -5.83 -7.65 -2.16
C LEU A 84 -6.37 -8.98 -1.65
N ALA A 85 -7.50 -9.41 -2.22
CA ALA A 85 -8.11 -10.67 -1.83
C ALA A 85 -7.10 -11.81 -2.01
N PRO A 86 -6.93 -12.70 -1.02
CA PRO A 86 -6.07 -13.87 -1.17
C PRO A 86 -6.53 -14.73 -2.36
N PRO A 87 -5.60 -15.36 -3.10
CA PRO A 87 -5.95 -16.24 -4.21
C PRO A 87 -6.90 -17.36 -3.76
N GLY A 88 -8.02 -17.52 -4.47
CA GLY A 88 -9.05 -18.50 -4.13
C GLY A 88 -9.96 -18.10 -2.96
N ALA A 89 -9.89 -16.84 -2.51
CA ALA A 89 -10.85 -16.31 -1.55
C ALA A 89 -12.29 -16.48 -2.05
N CYS A 90 -13.19 -16.70 -1.10
CA CYS A 90 -14.61 -16.76 -1.38
C CYS A 90 -15.18 -15.37 -1.65
N GLU A 91 -16.24 -15.31 -2.46
CA GLU A 91 -16.95 -14.07 -2.77
C GLU A 91 -18.28 -14.00 -1.99
N PRO A 92 -18.59 -12.91 -1.26
CA PRO A 92 -17.82 -11.67 -1.15
C PRO A 92 -16.78 -11.70 -0.02
N TRP A 93 -15.52 -11.43 -0.34
CA TRP A 93 -14.45 -11.23 0.64
C TRP A 93 -14.57 -9.84 1.30
N PRO A 94 -14.27 -9.66 2.60
CA PRO A 94 -13.82 -10.64 3.60
C PRO A 94 -14.99 -11.30 4.38
N SER A 95 -16.23 -11.13 3.93
CA SER A 95 -17.43 -11.48 4.71
C SER A 95 -17.75 -12.98 4.78
N CYS A 96 -17.15 -13.76 3.89
CA CYS A 96 -17.33 -15.20 3.81
C CYS A 96 -16.43 -15.91 4.83
N LYS A 97 -17.07 -16.61 5.78
CA LYS A 97 -16.39 -17.24 6.93
C LYS A 97 -15.68 -18.56 6.59
N ASN A 98 -15.95 -19.14 5.42
CA ASN A 98 -15.43 -20.43 4.98
C ASN A 98 -15.14 -20.32 3.48
N GLY A 99 -13.86 -20.21 3.11
CA GLY A 99 -13.41 -20.28 1.74
C GLY A 99 -12.03 -20.89 1.70
N ASP A 100 -11.92 -21.96 0.94
CA ASP A 100 -10.83 -22.93 0.87
C ASP A 100 -9.55 -22.35 0.22
N GLY A 101 -9.49 -21.02 0.03
CA GLY A 101 -8.39 -20.29 -0.54
C GLY A 101 -7.32 -19.96 0.49
N GLY A 102 -6.62 -21.00 0.99
CA GLY A 102 -5.25 -20.96 1.54
C GLY A 102 -4.91 -20.02 2.71
N ASP A 103 -5.75 -19.06 3.05
CA ASP A 103 -5.45 -17.97 3.96
C ASP A 103 -6.50 -17.95 5.07
N SER A 104 -6.41 -18.98 5.91
CA SER A 104 -7.30 -19.16 7.06
C SER A 104 -6.95 -18.13 8.12
N GLY A 105 -7.55 -16.95 8.05
CA GLY A 105 -7.72 -16.02 9.18
C GLY A 105 -8.51 -16.60 10.36
N GLY A 106 -8.55 -17.92 10.52
CA GLY A 106 -9.21 -18.67 11.58
C GLY A 106 -8.51 -20.02 11.78
N SER A 107 -7.86 -20.18 12.94
CA SER A 107 -7.28 -21.43 13.46
C SER A 107 -6.56 -22.32 12.44
N ASP A 108 -5.39 -21.88 11.97
CA ASP A 108 -4.39 -22.82 11.48
C ASP A 108 -3.87 -23.64 12.70
N PRO A 109 -3.97 -24.98 12.71
CA PRO A 109 -3.30 -25.80 13.72
C PRO A 109 -1.75 -25.69 13.68
N ALA A 110 -1.17 -24.92 12.74
CA ALA A 110 0.25 -24.61 12.64
C ALA A 110 0.63 -23.17 13.06
N ARG A 111 -0.13 -22.51 13.96
CA ARG A 111 0.40 -21.35 14.70
C ARG A 111 1.48 -21.83 15.67
N ILE A 112 2.74 -21.75 15.24
CA ILE A 112 3.87 -22.15 16.06
C ILE A 112 4.45 -20.89 16.70
N ALA A 113 4.62 -20.91 18.02
CA ALA A 113 5.28 -19.83 18.77
C ALA A 113 6.77 -19.64 18.40
N THR A 114 7.30 -20.55 17.58
CA THR A 114 8.67 -20.56 17.04
C THR A 114 8.58 -20.86 15.55
N PRO A 115 9.33 -20.19 14.68
CA PRO A 115 9.21 -20.38 13.25
C PRO A 115 9.65 -21.78 12.82
N SER A 116 9.01 -22.32 11.78
CA SER A 116 9.39 -23.62 11.18
C SER A 116 10.70 -23.56 10.37
N SER A 117 11.03 -22.36 9.87
CA SER A 117 12.32 -21.99 9.28
C SER A 117 12.59 -20.52 9.60
N GLN A 118 13.82 -20.18 9.98
CA GLN A 118 14.22 -18.78 10.21
C GLN A 118 14.44 -18.02 8.89
N ILE A 119 14.62 -18.74 7.78
CA ILE A 119 14.82 -18.16 6.45
C ILE A 119 13.75 -18.73 5.52
N PRO A 120 12.66 -17.99 5.28
CA PRO A 120 11.63 -18.38 4.32
C PRO A 120 12.21 -18.56 2.90
N TRP A 121 11.59 -19.43 2.10
CA TRP A 121 12.07 -19.74 0.74
C TRP A 121 12.21 -18.47 -0.13
N GLY A 122 11.31 -17.50 0.03
CA GLY A 122 11.34 -16.26 -0.73
C GLY A 122 12.56 -15.41 -0.38
N ILE A 123 13.00 -15.43 0.88
CA ILE A 123 14.24 -14.80 1.33
C ILE A 123 15.44 -15.50 0.68
N ASN A 124 15.49 -16.84 0.69
CA ASN A 124 16.53 -17.61 0.00
C ASN A 124 16.58 -17.29 -1.50
N SER A 125 15.42 -17.17 -2.16
CA SER A 125 15.33 -16.87 -3.57
C SER A 125 15.90 -15.50 -3.93
N ILE A 126 15.67 -14.47 -3.10
CA ILE A 126 16.20 -13.12 -3.30
C ILE A 126 17.70 -13.08 -2.97
N TYR A 127 18.14 -13.80 -1.96
CA TYR A 127 19.56 -13.88 -1.61
C TYR A 127 20.38 -14.75 -2.57
N ASN A 128 19.73 -15.55 -3.41
CA ASN A 128 20.36 -16.52 -4.33
C ASN A 128 21.31 -17.48 -3.61
N ILE A 129 20.96 -17.86 -2.38
CA ILE A 129 21.73 -18.77 -1.54
C ILE A 129 21.09 -20.16 -1.54
N GLY A 130 21.93 -21.19 -1.45
CA GLY A 130 21.48 -22.56 -1.19
C GLY A 130 21.10 -22.77 0.28
N GLU A 131 21.09 -24.02 0.74
CA GLU A 131 20.81 -24.38 2.14
C GLU A 131 21.97 -24.08 3.12
N ASP A 132 22.88 -23.17 2.78
CA ASP A 132 24.04 -22.84 3.63
C ASP A 132 23.64 -22.00 4.86
N ASP A 133 24.42 -22.09 5.95
CA ASP A 133 24.27 -21.26 7.15
C ASP A 133 24.49 -19.78 6.80
N PHE A 134 23.40 -19.09 6.47
CA PHE A 134 23.36 -17.68 6.13
C PHE A 134 22.49 -16.91 7.12
N THR A 135 22.82 -15.66 7.41
CA THR A 135 21.95 -14.76 8.18
C THR A 135 21.72 -13.49 7.36
N PRO A 136 20.47 -13.19 6.96
CA PRO A 136 20.15 -11.94 6.30
C PRO A 136 20.64 -10.71 7.08
N SER A 137 21.01 -9.65 6.37
CA SER A 137 21.63 -8.45 6.94
C SER A 137 21.44 -7.23 6.02
N GLY A 138 21.76 -6.05 6.51
CA GLY A 138 21.74 -4.80 5.73
C GLY A 138 20.39 -4.08 5.72
N GLY A 139 20.37 -2.93 5.05
CA GLY A 139 19.28 -1.96 5.12
C GLY A 139 19.46 -0.88 6.19
N LEU A 140 20.61 -0.86 6.89
CA LEU A 140 20.91 0.09 7.95
C LEU A 140 20.71 1.54 7.51
N GLY A 141 19.87 2.27 8.25
CA GLY A 141 19.58 3.68 8.02
C GLY A 141 18.64 3.96 6.85
N VAL A 142 18.08 2.92 6.21
CA VAL A 142 17.07 3.05 5.16
C VAL A 142 15.69 2.91 5.79
N LYS A 143 14.83 3.91 5.53
CA LYS A 143 13.46 3.95 6.04
C LYS A 143 12.48 3.41 5.02
N VAL A 144 11.71 2.40 5.43
CA VAL A 144 10.66 1.79 4.61
C VAL A 144 9.30 2.06 5.26
N ALA A 145 8.47 2.84 4.58
CA ALA A 145 7.09 3.06 4.97
C ALA A 145 6.19 1.97 4.41
N VAL A 146 5.61 1.16 5.32
CA VAL A 146 4.65 0.12 4.98
C VAL A 146 3.25 0.69 5.19
N LEU A 147 2.58 1.00 4.08
CA LEU A 147 1.22 1.51 4.06
C LEU A 147 0.24 0.34 3.92
N ASP A 148 -0.29 -0.13 5.04
CA ASP A 148 -1.07 -1.37 5.11
C ASP A 148 -2.14 -1.31 6.23
N SER A 149 -2.44 -2.45 6.84
CA SER A 149 -3.35 -2.65 7.94
C SER A 149 -2.73 -2.39 9.32
N GLY A 150 -1.49 -1.94 9.39
CA GLY A 150 -0.76 -1.70 10.63
C GLY A 150 0.38 -2.70 10.86
N VAL A 151 0.93 -2.72 12.07
CA VAL A 151 1.87 -3.76 12.52
C VAL A 151 1.55 -4.18 13.95
N ASP A 152 1.83 -5.43 14.30
CA ASP A 152 1.95 -5.86 15.69
C ASP A 152 3.21 -5.24 16.30
N VAL A 153 2.99 -4.20 17.09
CA VAL A 153 4.06 -3.38 17.68
C VAL A 153 4.87 -4.12 18.75
N ASP A 154 4.35 -5.24 19.26
CA ASP A 154 5.00 -6.06 20.28
C ASP A 154 5.63 -7.34 19.70
N HIS A 155 5.53 -7.56 18.38
CA HIS A 155 6.12 -8.73 17.73
C HIS A 155 7.64 -8.72 17.90
N ILE A 156 8.19 -9.80 18.45
CA ILE A 156 9.61 -9.89 18.86
C ILE A 156 10.59 -9.60 17.71
N ASP A 157 10.27 -10.06 16.49
CA ASP A 157 11.09 -9.85 15.29
C ASP A 157 10.95 -8.46 14.65
N LEU A 158 10.04 -7.60 15.12
CA LEU A 158 9.73 -6.30 14.48
C LEU A 158 9.80 -5.10 15.42
N VAL A 159 9.58 -5.30 16.72
CA VAL A 159 9.50 -4.21 17.71
C VAL A 159 10.74 -3.31 17.71
N SER A 160 11.92 -3.87 17.43
CA SER A 160 13.19 -3.15 17.38
C SER A 160 13.38 -2.31 16.11
N ARG A 161 12.52 -2.47 15.10
CA ARG A 161 12.60 -1.83 13.78
C ARG A 161 11.63 -0.65 13.64
N ILE A 162 10.59 -0.59 14.47
CA ILE A 162 9.55 0.46 14.38
C ILE A 162 10.11 1.81 14.82
N VAL A 163 10.24 2.74 13.87
CA VAL A 163 10.68 4.12 14.12
C VAL A 163 9.54 5.15 14.03
N ASP A 164 8.44 4.81 13.35
CA ASP A 164 7.22 5.63 13.28
C ASP A 164 5.98 4.74 13.15
N CYS A 165 4.87 5.15 13.75
CA CYS A 165 3.68 4.32 13.93
C CYS A 165 2.41 5.18 13.94
N LYS A 166 1.65 5.17 12.84
CA LYS A 166 0.52 6.09 12.60
C LYS A 166 -0.72 5.38 12.03
N ASP A 167 -1.90 5.82 12.44
CA ASP A 167 -3.21 5.35 11.99
C ASP A 167 -3.93 6.51 11.29
N PHE A 168 -3.96 6.43 9.95
CA PHE A 168 -4.58 7.41 9.06
C PHE A 168 -6.08 7.17 8.90
N THR A 169 -6.57 5.96 9.23
CA THR A 169 -8.01 5.61 9.17
C THR A 169 -8.84 6.37 10.21
N LYS A 170 -8.18 7.08 11.13
CA LYS A 170 -8.79 7.88 12.19
C LYS A 170 -8.04 9.18 12.38
N ILE A 171 -8.78 10.26 12.54
CA ILE A 171 -8.22 11.57 12.87
C ILE A 171 -8.11 11.72 14.39
N ASP A 172 -6.97 12.20 14.87
CA ASP A 172 -6.83 12.70 16.23
C ASP A 172 -7.47 14.10 16.31
N ARG A 173 -8.51 14.24 17.12
CA ARG A 173 -9.25 15.51 17.28
C ARG A 173 -8.41 16.63 17.90
N LYS A 174 -7.31 16.32 18.57
CA LYS A 174 -6.41 17.30 19.20
C LYS A 174 -5.41 17.87 18.20
N THR A 175 -4.83 17.01 17.36
CA THR A 175 -3.78 17.41 16.40
C THR A 175 -4.34 17.73 15.02
N GLY A 176 -5.52 17.19 14.68
CA GLY A 176 -6.08 17.24 13.34
C GLY A 176 -5.37 16.33 12.34
N GLY A 177 -4.41 15.51 12.80
CA GLY A 177 -3.62 14.58 11.99
C GLY A 177 -3.94 13.11 12.29
N PRO A 178 -3.11 12.17 11.80
CA PRO A 178 -3.26 10.75 12.10
C PRO A 178 -3.04 10.50 13.60
N LYS A 179 -3.57 9.38 14.10
CA LYS A 179 -3.30 8.95 15.48
C LYS A 179 -1.90 8.32 15.57
N GLU A 180 -1.18 8.56 16.66
CA GLU A 180 0.09 7.89 16.99
C GLU A 180 -0.16 6.47 17.52
N ASN A 181 -0.64 5.60 16.64
CA ASN A 181 -0.93 4.18 16.87
C ASN A 181 -0.95 3.46 15.51
N CYS A 182 -0.56 2.21 15.44
CA CYS A 182 -0.58 1.43 14.20
C CYS A 182 -0.97 -0.04 14.43
N ASP A 183 -1.66 -0.33 15.54
CA ASP A 183 -2.17 -1.66 15.91
C ASP A 183 -2.80 -2.42 14.73
N ASP A 184 -2.23 -3.59 14.42
CA ASP A 184 -2.70 -4.48 13.37
C ASP A 184 -3.74 -5.46 13.90
N ARG A 185 -4.96 -5.34 13.39
CA ARG A 185 -6.07 -6.25 13.73
C ARG A 185 -6.37 -7.26 12.63
N ASN A 186 -5.69 -7.15 11.50
CA ASN A 186 -5.86 -8.01 10.35
C ASN A 186 -4.73 -9.05 10.25
N GLY A 187 -3.49 -8.64 10.49
CA GLY A 187 -2.29 -9.47 10.38
C GLY A 187 -1.55 -9.33 9.05
N HIS A 188 -2.18 -8.75 8.02
CA HIS A 188 -1.56 -8.58 6.72
C HIS A 188 -0.35 -7.63 6.76
N GLY A 189 -0.46 -6.49 7.42
CA GLY A 189 0.63 -5.51 7.48
C GLY A 189 1.81 -6.01 8.31
N THR A 190 1.52 -6.76 9.38
CA THR A 190 2.53 -7.48 10.16
C THR A 190 3.28 -8.50 9.29
N HIS A 191 2.57 -9.24 8.43
CA HIS A 191 3.17 -10.22 7.51
C HIS A 191 4.07 -9.57 6.45
N VAL A 192 3.58 -8.49 5.84
CA VAL A 192 4.32 -7.67 4.88
C VAL A 192 5.60 -7.10 5.51
N ALA A 193 5.50 -6.49 6.70
CA ALA A 193 6.64 -5.91 7.41
C ALA A 193 7.71 -6.96 7.76
N GLY A 194 7.30 -8.16 8.20
CA GLY A 194 8.21 -9.27 8.50
C GLY A 194 9.04 -9.70 7.29
N THR A 195 8.43 -9.76 6.10
CA THR A 195 9.14 -10.12 4.87
C THR A 195 10.23 -9.09 4.53
N ILE A 196 9.97 -7.81 4.81
CA ILE A 196 10.95 -6.74 4.56
C ILE A 196 12.09 -6.82 5.58
N MET A 197 11.79 -6.88 6.88
CA MET A 197 12.78 -6.53 7.90
C MET A 197 12.65 -7.25 9.24
N ALA A 198 11.99 -8.41 9.33
CA ALA A 198 12.08 -9.22 10.55
C ALA A 198 13.55 -9.46 10.91
N ASP A 199 13.94 -9.24 12.16
CA ASP A 199 15.36 -9.22 12.58
C ASP A 199 15.82 -10.46 13.34
N GLY A 200 14.97 -11.50 13.36
CA GLY A 200 15.21 -12.74 14.11
C GLY A 200 14.95 -12.64 15.62
N GLY A 201 14.54 -11.46 16.11
CA GLY A 201 14.22 -11.22 17.51
C GLY A 201 15.45 -11.14 18.40
N PHE A 202 15.29 -10.52 19.58
CA PHE A 202 16.39 -10.39 20.54
C PHE A 202 16.89 -11.73 21.11
N ASP A 203 16.10 -12.80 20.97
CA ASP A 203 16.46 -14.15 21.39
C ASP A 203 17.09 -14.98 20.26
N GLY A 204 17.11 -14.45 19.03
CA GLY A 204 17.69 -15.07 17.85
C GLY A 204 16.90 -16.27 17.31
N ASN A 205 15.65 -16.47 17.74
CA ASN A 205 14.85 -17.63 17.35
C ASN A 205 13.78 -17.31 16.29
N GLY A 206 13.64 -16.05 15.89
CA GLY A 206 12.66 -15.59 14.93
C GLY A 206 13.03 -15.81 13.47
N ILE A 207 12.22 -15.25 12.57
CA ILE A 207 12.55 -15.23 11.13
C ILE A 207 13.34 -13.98 10.77
N PHE A 208 14.03 -14.05 9.64
CA PHE A 208 14.70 -12.90 9.04
C PHE A 208 14.01 -12.46 7.75
N GLY A 209 13.78 -11.15 7.64
CA GLY A 209 13.38 -10.49 6.40
C GLY A 209 14.56 -10.21 5.48
N ILE A 210 14.32 -9.57 4.34
CA ILE A 210 15.37 -9.27 3.36
C ILE A 210 16.40 -8.26 3.90
N ALA A 211 15.95 -7.20 4.56
CA ALA A 211 16.73 -6.07 5.07
C ALA A 211 16.45 -5.86 6.57
N PRO A 212 16.95 -6.77 7.44
CA PRO A 212 16.63 -6.77 8.87
C PRO A 212 17.19 -5.57 9.65
N GLU A 213 18.03 -4.73 9.06
CA GLU A 213 18.56 -3.52 9.70
C GLU A 213 17.82 -2.24 9.27
N SER A 214 16.79 -2.36 8.41
CA SER A 214 15.95 -1.23 7.99
C SER A 214 15.03 -0.71 9.08
N GLU A 215 14.61 0.54 8.92
CA GLU A 215 13.73 1.25 9.83
C GLU A 215 12.28 1.21 9.31
N LEU A 216 11.35 0.68 10.12
CA LEU A 216 9.93 0.55 9.79
C LEU A 216 9.16 1.82 10.15
N MET A 217 8.51 2.42 9.15
CA MET A 217 7.42 3.37 9.35
C MET A 217 6.09 2.65 9.10
N ALA A 218 5.44 2.19 10.18
CA ALA A 218 4.21 1.40 10.13
C ALA A 218 2.98 2.30 10.01
N TYR A 219 2.46 2.45 8.79
CA TYR A 219 1.38 3.38 8.49
C TYR A 219 0.10 2.61 8.17
N LYS A 220 -0.83 2.64 9.12
CA LYS A 220 -2.15 2.00 8.97
C LYS A 220 -3.06 2.89 8.13
N VAL A 221 -3.32 2.45 6.90
CA VAL A 221 -4.24 3.06 5.93
C VAL A 221 -5.47 2.19 5.66
N CYS A 222 -5.44 0.93 6.09
CA CYS A 222 -6.54 -0.01 5.97
C CYS A 222 -7.20 -0.31 7.33
N GLY A 223 -8.53 -0.20 7.39
CA GLY A 223 -9.33 -0.45 8.59
C GLY A 223 -10.56 -1.31 8.31
N GLY A 224 -11.49 -1.39 9.26
CA GLY A 224 -12.71 -2.22 9.12
C GLY A 224 -13.65 -1.80 7.97
N GLY A 225 -13.41 -0.65 7.34
CA GLY A 225 -14.17 -0.14 6.20
C GLY A 225 -13.42 -0.16 4.86
N GLY A 226 -12.26 -0.82 4.79
CA GLY A 226 -11.36 -0.78 3.63
C GLY A 226 -10.21 0.22 3.80
N CYS A 227 -9.58 0.59 2.70
CA CYS A 227 -8.44 1.48 2.62
C CYS A 227 -8.83 2.71 1.80
N TRP A 228 -9.30 3.77 2.44
CA TRP A 228 -9.77 4.95 1.70
C TRP A 228 -8.62 5.65 0.99
N GLY A 229 -8.83 6.03 -0.27
CA GLY A 229 -7.76 6.62 -1.06
C GLY A 229 -7.22 7.95 -0.51
N ASP A 230 -8.02 8.68 0.27
CA ASP A 230 -7.57 9.90 0.94
C ASP A 230 -6.68 9.62 2.16
N ASP A 231 -6.94 8.53 2.89
CA ASP A 231 -6.07 8.03 3.97
C ASP A 231 -4.71 7.58 3.38
N ILE A 232 -4.73 6.85 2.25
CA ILE A 232 -3.53 6.40 1.53
C ILE A 232 -2.71 7.60 1.02
N ALA A 233 -3.35 8.54 0.32
CA ALA A 233 -2.67 9.72 -0.22
C ALA A 233 -2.01 10.56 0.88
N THR A 234 -2.70 10.76 2.01
CA THR A 234 -2.15 11.48 3.16
C THR A 234 -0.97 10.73 3.79
N ALA A 235 -1.03 9.41 3.86
CA ALA A 235 0.06 8.59 4.36
C ALA A 235 1.30 8.62 3.45
N ILE A 236 1.13 8.63 2.13
CA ILE A 236 2.24 8.77 1.15
C ILE A 236 2.98 10.09 1.38
N ILE A 237 2.24 11.21 1.45
CA ILE A 237 2.81 12.54 1.67
C ILE A 237 3.51 12.60 3.04
N THR A 238 2.89 12.04 4.08
CA THR A 238 3.45 12.01 5.43
C THR A 238 4.70 11.13 5.53
N ALA A 239 4.74 10.01 4.80
CA ALA A 239 5.90 9.11 4.78
C ALA A 239 7.11 9.82 4.19
N HIS A 240 6.91 10.49 3.06
CA HIS A 240 7.94 11.29 2.43
C HIS A 240 8.41 12.45 3.33
N ALA A 241 7.48 13.19 3.95
CA ALA A 241 7.81 14.28 4.87
C ALA A 241 8.62 13.81 6.10
N ASN A 242 8.37 12.58 6.56
CA ASN A 242 9.10 11.94 7.67
C ASN A 242 10.40 11.23 7.23
N GLY A 243 10.76 11.36 5.94
CA GLY A 243 12.03 10.94 5.39
C GLY A 243 12.07 9.48 4.94
N ALA A 244 10.94 8.87 4.58
CA ALA A 244 10.93 7.55 3.96
C ALA A 244 11.76 7.53 2.67
N ASP A 245 12.57 6.49 2.49
CA ASP A 245 13.32 6.22 1.27
C ASP A 245 12.49 5.37 0.30
N ILE A 246 11.70 4.45 0.86
CA ILE A 246 10.85 3.51 0.14
C ILE A 246 9.43 3.54 0.73
N ILE A 247 8.42 3.53 -0.13
CA ILE A 247 7.02 3.31 0.23
C ILE A 247 6.57 1.97 -0.38
N SER A 248 6.14 1.04 0.48
CA SER A 248 5.64 -0.28 0.10
C SER A 248 4.12 -0.35 0.32
N MET A 249 3.37 -0.66 -0.74
CA MET A 249 1.90 -0.74 -0.73
C MET A 249 1.41 -2.09 -1.24
N SER A 250 1.03 -2.97 -0.32
CA SER A 250 0.47 -4.30 -0.61
C SER A 250 -1.06 -4.27 -0.63
N LEU A 251 -1.63 -3.35 -1.42
CA LEU A 251 -3.06 -3.05 -1.51
C LEU A 251 -3.42 -2.65 -2.94
N GLY A 252 -4.70 -2.67 -3.29
CA GLY A 252 -5.12 -2.27 -4.63
C GLY A 252 -6.62 -2.01 -4.82
N ALA A 253 -6.94 -1.51 -6.02
CA ALA A 253 -8.29 -1.34 -6.56
C ALA A 253 -8.26 -1.22 -8.08
N ASP A 254 -9.36 -1.62 -8.74
CA ASP A 254 -9.56 -1.54 -10.19
C ASP A 254 -9.49 -0.11 -10.75
N GLY A 255 -9.71 0.90 -9.90
CA GLY A 255 -9.85 2.31 -10.28
C GLY A 255 -8.74 3.19 -9.75
N GLN A 256 -8.28 4.15 -10.57
CA GLN A 256 -7.33 5.17 -10.15
C GLN A 256 -8.02 6.23 -9.28
N SER A 257 -7.42 6.56 -8.15
CA SER A 257 -7.79 7.71 -7.33
C SER A 257 -6.89 8.91 -7.67
N SER A 258 -7.50 10.08 -7.95
CA SER A 258 -6.73 11.29 -8.27
C SER A 258 -5.81 11.72 -7.13
N VAL A 259 -6.29 11.68 -5.89
CA VAL A 259 -5.49 12.07 -4.71
C VAL A 259 -4.28 11.14 -4.50
N ILE A 260 -4.41 9.84 -4.78
CA ILE A 260 -3.27 8.91 -4.69
C ILE A 260 -2.29 9.16 -5.84
N ARG A 261 -2.78 9.31 -7.07
CA ARG A 261 -1.93 9.63 -8.24
C ARG A 261 -1.14 10.91 -7.99
N ASP A 262 -1.80 11.97 -7.53
CA ASP A 262 -1.19 13.27 -7.29
C ASP A 262 -0.19 13.19 -6.11
N ALA A 263 -0.50 12.42 -5.06
CA ALA A 263 0.43 12.15 -3.96
C ALA A 263 1.68 11.39 -4.42
N ILE A 264 1.54 10.33 -5.22
CA ILE A 264 2.67 9.58 -5.80
C ILE A 264 3.53 10.52 -6.65
N PHE A 265 2.91 11.27 -7.56
CA PHE A 265 3.62 12.23 -8.40
C PHE A 265 4.42 13.25 -7.56
N SER A 266 3.84 13.73 -6.46
CA SER A 266 4.50 14.69 -5.56
C SER A 266 5.74 14.15 -4.85
N VAL A 267 5.86 12.83 -4.66
CA VAL A 267 7.00 12.21 -3.96
C VAL A 267 8.01 11.54 -4.91
N THR A 268 7.63 11.28 -6.17
CA THR A 268 8.53 10.67 -7.17
C THR A 268 9.12 11.65 -8.18
N GLU A 269 8.40 12.73 -8.55
CA GLU A 269 8.81 13.62 -9.65
C GLU A 269 9.18 15.03 -9.24
N ALA A 270 8.73 15.49 -8.07
CA ALA A 270 8.89 16.89 -7.72
C ALA A 270 10.36 17.27 -7.49
N GLN A 271 10.87 18.24 -8.26
CA GLN A 271 12.18 18.86 -8.02
C GLN A 271 12.23 19.60 -6.66
N ASP A 272 11.06 19.96 -6.14
CA ASP A 272 10.81 20.50 -4.79
C ASP A 272 9.99 19.51 -3.95
N ALA A 273 10.25 18.19 -4.06
CA ALA A 273 9.50 17.16 -3.34
C ALA A 273 9.36 17.52 -1.84
N LEU A 274 8.15 17.33 -1.31
CA LEU A 274 7.66 17.80 0.00
C LEU A 274 8.47 17.34 1.23
N GLY A 275 9.56 16.60 1.04
CA GLY A 275 10.53 16.20 2.04
C GLY A 275 11.49 17.32 2.40
N ALA A 276 12.00 17.29 3.64
CA ALA A 276 12.89 18.32 4.18
C ALA A 276 14.21 18.50 3.40
N ASP A 277 14.53 17.59 2.47
CA ASP A 277 15.77 17.53 1.70
C ASP A 277 15.57 17.43 0.17
N GLY A 278 14.32 17.47 -0.33
CA GLY A 278 14.00 17.42 -1.75
C GLY A 278 14.32 16.08 -2.45
N ARG A 279 14.46 14.97 -1.70
CA ARG A 279 14.75 13.65 -2.28
C ARG A 279 13.49 12.95 -2.81
N LYS A 280 13.63 12.16 -3.88
CA LYS A 280 12.59 11.27 -4.37
C LYS A 280 12.44 10.04 -3.48
N VAL A 281 11.24 9.48 -3.44
CA VAL A 281 10.92 8.21 -2.76
C VAL A 281 10.69 7.12 -3.81
N LEU A 282 11.20 5.91 -3.56
CA LEU A 282 10.89 4.75 -4.38
C LEU A 282 9.53 4.17 -3.96
N VAL A 283 8.54 4.20 -4.84
CA VAL A 283 7.20 3.69 -4.57
C VAL A 283 7.03 2.32 -5.21
N ILE A 284 6.71 1.31 -4.40
CA ILE A 284 6.58 -0.09 -4.82
C ILE A 284 5.20 -0.59 -4.39
N ALA A 285 4.44 -1.17 -5.31
CA ALA A 285 3.10 -1.65 -5.03
C ALA A 285 2.81 -3.02 -5.63
N ALA A 286 1.84 -3.71 -5.05
CA ALA A 286 1.35 -4.97 -5.59
C ALA A 286 0.68 -4.77 -6.97
N ALA A 287 0.91 -5.70 -7.89
CA ALA A 287 0.30 -5.64 -9.21
C ALA A 287 -1.21 -5.99 -9.20
N GLY A 288 -1.70 -6.73 -8.20
CA GLY A 288 -3.08 -7.24 -8.16
C GLY A 288 -3.15 -8.77 -8.24
N ASN A 289 -4.32 -9.33 -7.92
CA ASN A 289 -4.55 -10.78 -7.85
C ASN A 289 -5.62 -11.27 -8.86
N ASP A 290 -5.88 -10.51 -9.92
CA ASP A 290 -6.94 -10.75 -10.92
C ASP A 290 -6.41 -11.37 -12.23
N GLY A 291 -5.22 -11.97 -12.17
CA GLY A 291 -4.64 -12.72 -13.27
C GLY A 291 -5.43 -13.96 -13.69
N PRO A 292 -5.06 -14.60 -14.81
CA PRO A 292 -3.89 -14.31 -15.65
C PRO A 292 -4.22 -13.45 -16.88
N ASN A 293 -5.36 -12.77 -16.93
CA ASN A 293 -5.73 -11.97 -18.10
C ASN A 293 -4.86 -10.70 -18.22
N ILE A 294 -4.53 -10.28 -19.45
CA ILE A 294 -3.81 -9.03 -19.74
C ILE A 294 -4.61 -7.80 -19.30
N GLY A 295 -3.93 -6.80 -18.75
CA GLY A 295 -4.52 -5.52 -18.36
C GLY A 295 -5.28 -5.57 -17.04
N THR A 296 -4.90 -6.47 -16.15
CA THR A 296 -5.52 -6.73 -14.84
C THR A 296 -4.76 -6.08 -13.68
N ILE A 297 -3.79 -5.20 -13.95
CA ILE A 297 -3.05 -4.52 -12.89
C ILE A 297 -3.96 -3.54 -12.15
N ASP A 298 -3.94 -3.63 -10.82
CA ASP A 298 -4.63 -2.74 -9.91
C ASP A 298 -3.87 -1.42 -9.72
N TYR A 299 -4.60 -0.35 -9.41
CA TYR A 299 -3.99 0.85 -8.85
C TYR A 299 -3.65 0.60 -7.38
N PRO A 300 -2.61 1.22 -6.81
CA PRO A 300 -1.70 2.17 -7.45
C PRO A 300 -0.59 1.52 -8.28
N GLY A 301 -0.45 0.19 -8.30
CA GLY A 301 0.56 -0.51 -9.10
C GLY A 301 0.52 -0.13 -10.58
N ALA A 302 -0.65 0.13 -11.14
CA ALA A 302 -0.82 0.56 -12.52
C ALA A 302 -0.28 1.97 -12.84
N ASN A 303 0.08 2.79 -11.85
CA ASN A 303 0.62 4.13 -12.11
C ASN A 303 2.06 4.06 -12.67
N SER A 304 2.39 4.92 -13.64
CA SER A 304 3.70 4.92 -14.33
C SER A 304 4.94 5.10 -13.44
N ASN A 305 4.78 5.76 -12.29
CA ASN A 305 5.90 6.05 -11.37
C ASN A 305 5.93 5.08 -10.18
N VAL A 306 5.28 3.93 -10.33
CA VAL A 306 5.21 2.89 -9.30
C VAL A 306 5.84 1.61 -9.84
N VAL A 307 6.70 1.00 -9.04
CA VAL A 307 7.24 -0.32 -9.32
C VAL A 307 6.15 -1.35 -8.98
N ALA A 308 5.41 -1.80 -9.99
CA ALA A 308 4.41 -2.85 -9.85
C ALA A 308 5.06 -4.23 -9.73
N VAL A 309 4.67 -5.00 -8.71
CA VAL A 309 5.30 -6.30 -8.40
C VAL A 309 4.32 -7.45 -8.61
N GLY A 310 4.65 -8.36 -9.53
CA GLY A 310 3.98 -9.63 -9.77
C GLY A 310 4.44 -10.75 -8.82
N ALA A 311 3.70 -11.86 -8.76
CA ALA A 311 3.96 -12.97 -7.84
C ALA A 311 4.51 -14.21 -8.56
N LEU A 312 5.57 -14.78 -7.98
CA LEU A 312 6.19 -16.05 -8.37
C LEU A 312 5.95 -17.14 -7.32
N ASP A 313 5.93 -18.39 -7.76
CA ASP A 313 6.02 -19.57 -6.89
C ASP A 313 7.48 -19.98 -6.62
N GLU A 314 7.66 -21.00 -5.77
CA GLU A 314 8.97 -21.53 -5.38
C GLU A 314 9.80 -22.10 -6.54
N ASN A 315 9.15 -22.41 -7.67
CA ASN A 315 9.78 -22.89 -8.90
C ASN A 315 9.99 -21.75 -9.90
N HIS A 316 9.83 -20.50 -9.47
CA HIS A 316 9.91 -19.29 -10.27
C HIS A 316 8.89 -19.21 -11.43
N ASN A 317 7.79 -19.96 -11.35
CA ASN A 317 6.69 -19.76 -12.27
C ASN A 317 5.85 -18.57 -11.82
N VAL A 318 5.38 -17.77 -12.78
CA VAL A 318 4.46 -16.68 -12.46
C VAL A 318 3.11 -17.25 -12.02
N ALA A 319 2.67 -16.88 -10.82
CA ALA A 319 1.45 -17.40 -10.24
C ALA A 319 0.23 -17.06 -11.10
N ASN A 320 -0.71 -17.99 -11.23
CA ASN A 320 -1.90 -17.81 -12.08
C ASN A 320 -2.74 -16.59 -11.68
N PHE A 321 -2.87 -16.32 -10.38
CA PHE A 321 -3.61 -15.17 -9.87
C PHE A 321 -2.87 -13.85 -10.08
N SER A 322 -1.55 -13.84 -10.31
CA SER A 322 -0.81 -12.59 -10.43
C SER A 322 -1.33 -11.80 -11.63
N SER A 323 -1.73 -10.56 -11.39
CA SER A 323 -2.17 -9.67 -12.46
C SER A 323 -1.11 -9.52 -13.55
N ARG A 324 -1.56 -9.17 -14.76
CA ARG A 324 -0.73 -9.01 -15.95
C ARG A 324 -0.82 -7.60 -16.51
N GLY A 325 0.32 -7.05 -16.86
CA GLY A 325 0.45 -5.76 -17.51
C GLY A 325 0.04 -5.78 -18.97
N ILE A 326 -0.03 -4.58 -19.56
CA ILE A 326 -0.15 -4.37 -20.99
C ILE A 326 1.25 -4.05 -21.50
N ASN A 327 2.00 -5.04 -21.98
CA ASN A 327 3.33 -4.80 -22.52
C ASN A 327 3.26 -4.46 -24.02
N ASN A 328 3.94 -3.38 -24.41
CA ASN A 328 3.97 -2.89 -25.80
C ASN A 328 5.26 -3.30 -26.58
N GLY A 329 6.21 -3.96 -25.92
CA GLY A 329 7.48 -4.47 -26.46
C GLY A 329 8.60 -3.44 -26.63
N ASP A 330 8.51 -2.28 -25.95
CA ASP A 330 9.50 -1.19 -26.05
C ASP A 330 10.60 -1.21 -24.98
N TYR A 331 10.57 -2.20 -24.07
CA TYR A 331 11.52 -2.35 -22.96
C TYR A 331 11.56 -1.16 -22.00
N GLN A 332 10.46 -0.41 -21.91
CA GLN A 332 10.28 0.70 -20.97
C GLN A 332 8.98 0.51 -20.20
N ILE A 333 9.09 0.37 -18.88
CA ILE A 333 7.90 0.23 -18.04
C ILE A 333 7.08 1.52 -18.02
N GLY A 334 5.84 1.41 -18.51
CA GLY A 334 4.85 2.46 -18.55
C GLY A 334 3.68 2.24 -17.59
N GLU A 335 2.59 2.98 -17.83
CA GLU A 335 1.35 2.80 -17.09
C GLU A 335 0.76 1.40 -17.35
N ARG A 336 0.32 0.71 -16.29
CA ARG A 336 -0.27 -0.65 -16.33
C ARG A 336 0.69 -1.75 -16.83
N GLU A 337 1.97 -1.66 -16.50
CA GLU A 337 2.96 -2.71 -16.76
C GLU A 337 3.52 -3.30 -15.45
N VAL A 338 3.92 -4.58 -15.49
CA VAL A 338 4.60 -5.24 -14.36
C VAL A 338 6.07 -4.84 -14.43
N TYR A 339 6.64 -4.35 -13.33
CA TYR A 339 8.04 -3.93 -13.31
C TYR A 339 8.96 -5.09 -12.95
N PHE A 340 8.63 -5.81 -11.88
CA PHE A 340 9.36 -6.98 -11.41
C PHE A 340 8.37 -8.08 -10.97
N ALA A 341 8.85 -9.31 -10.84
CA ALA A 341 8.15 -10.35 -10.12
C ALA A 341 9.00 -10.88 -8.97
N ALA A 342 8.35 -11.27 -7.87
CA ALA A 342 9.02 -11.74 -6.68
C ALA A 342 8.24 -12.85 -5.98
N PRO A 343 8.83 -13.56 -5.01
CA PRO A 343 8.17 -14.62 -4.24
C PRO A 343 6.83 -14.16 -3.65
N GLY A 344 5.73 -14.76 -4.11
CA GLY A 344 4.37 -14.37 -3.70
C GLY A 344 3.42 -15.53 -3.45
N VAL A 345 3.86 -16.78 -3.62
CA VAL A 345 3.08 -17.98 -3.29
C VAL A 345 3.67 -18.65 -2.05
N SER A 346 2.82 -18.99 -1.07
CA SER A 346 3.24 -19.68 0.15
C SER A 346 4.40 -18.97 0.87
N VAL A 347 4.29 -17.65 1.04
CA VAL A 347 5.28 -16.84 1.73
C VAL A 347 5.04 -16.89 3.23
N TYR A 348 6.03 -17.39 3.98
CA TYR A 348 6.01 -17.46 5.43
C TYR A 348 6.55 -16.17 6.05
N SER A 349 5.82 -15.59 7.01
CA SER A 349 6.23 -14.36 7.71
C SER A 349 5.56 -14.24 9.09
N THR A 350 5.84 -13.14 9.80
CA THR A 350 5.23 -12.74 11.07
C THR A 350 3.72 -12.48 10.93
N ILE A 351 2.93 -12.65 12.00
CA ILE A 351 1.50 -12.31 12.04
C ILE A 351 1.13 -11.65 13.39
N ASN A 352 -0.04 -11.02 13.45
CA ASN A 352 -0.40 -10.05 14.50
C ASN A 352 -0.81 -10.63 15.87
N ASP A 353 -0.41 -11.85 16.18
CA ASP A 353 -0.56 -12.47 17.50
C ASP A 353 0.78 -12.91 18.10
N GLY A 354 1.88 -12.30 17.63
CA GLY A 354 3.25 -12.66 17.99
C GLY A 354 3.74 -14.00 17.42
N THR A 355 3.04 -14.57 16.43
CA THR A 355 3.41 -15.84 15.80
C THR A 355 3.69 -15.69 14.31
N TYR A 356 3.76 -16.79 13.58
CA TYR A 356 4.15 -16.84 12.17
C TYR A 356 3.09 -17.57 11.34
N GLY A 357 2.96 -17.20 10.06
CA GLY A 357 1.98 -17.77 9.15
C GLY A 357 2.35 -17.63 7.68
N THR A 358 1.67 -18.41 6.84
CA THR A 358 1.88 -18.44 5.39
C THR A 358 0.75 -17.70 4.67
N LYS A 359 1.09 -16.83 3.72
CA LYS A 359 0.14 -16.12 2.85
C LYS A 359 0.56 -16.20 1.39
N SER A 360 -0.39 -15.97 0.49
CA SER A 360 -0.13 -15.86 -0.95
C SER A 360 -0.80 -14.63 -1.53
N GLY A 361 -0.16 -14.00 -2.51
CA GLY A 361 -0.64 -12.80 -3.19
C GLY A 361 0.51 -11.96 -3.72
N THR A 362 0.23 -11.06 -4.67
CA THR A 362 1.19 -10.02 -5.05
C THR A 362 1.54 -9.11 -3.87
N SER A 363 0.63 -8.99 -2.89
CA SER A 363 0.90 -8.40 -1.57
C SER A 363 2.11 -8.98 -0.84
N MET A 364 2.43 -10.27 -1.03
CA MET A 364 3.59 -10.93 -0.42
C MET A 364 4.84 -10.82 -1.32
N ALA A 365 4.68 -10.56 -2.61
CA ALA A 365 5.79 -10.31 -3.53
C ALA A 365 6.37 -8.89 -3.38
N THR A 366 5.52 -7.88 -3.25
CA THR A 366 5.90 -6.47 -3.02
C THR A 366 6.94 -6.26 -1.92
N PRO A 367 6.82 -6.87 -0.71
CA PRO A 367 7.82 -6.68 0.34
C PRO A 367 9.18 -7.32 0.04
N HIS A 368 9.27 -8.33 -0.83
CA HIS A 368 10.57 -8.88 -1.25
C HIS A 368 11.36 -7.84 -2.05
N VAL A 369 10.72 -7.18 -3.02
CA VAL A 369 11.35 -6.11 -3.81
C VAL A 369 11.66 -4.89 -2.93
N SER A 370 10.74 -4.53 -2.04
CA SER A 370 10.96 -3.41 -1.10
C SER A 370 12.11 -3.66 -0.13
N GLY A 371 12.20 -4.87 0.41
CA GLY A 371 13.33 -5.27 1.25
C GLY A 371 14.64 -5.33 0.47
N LEU A 372 14.63 -5.85 -0.76
CA LEU A 372 15.85 -5.86 -1.57
C LEU A 372 16.30 -4.43 -1.89
N ALA A 373 15.37 -3.55 -2.29
CA ALA A 373 15.65 -2.13 -2.52
C ALA A 373 16.27 -1.46 -1.30
N ALA A 374 15.78 -1.77 -0.09
CA ALA A 374 16.32 -1.24 1.15
C ALA A 374 17.73 -1.79 1.42
N LYS A 375 17.94 -3.09 1.21
CA LYS A 375 19.26 -3.73 1.37
C LYS A 375 20.32 -3.12 0.46
N VAL A 376 19.98 -2.84 -0.79
CA VAL A 376 20.90 -2.36 -1.83
C VAL A 376 20.76 -0.87 -2.12
N TRP A 377 20.22 -0.09 -1.18
CA TRP A 377 19.96 1.33 -1.38
C TRP A 377 21.18 2.09 -1.87
N GLN A 378 21.05 2.76 -3.02
CA GLN A 378 22.14 3.47 -3.69
C GLN A 378 22.21 4.96 -3.32
N GLY A 379 21.49 5.38 -2.27
CA GLY A 379 21.39 6.77 -1.82
C GLY A 379 20.31 7.60 -2.53
N SER A 380 19.65 7.05 -3.57
CA SER A 380 18.48 7.65 -4.21
C SER A 380 17.57 6.57 -4.80
N ALA A 381 16.29 6.92 -5.01
CA ALA A 381 15.30 6.05 -5.64
C ALA A 381 15.73 5.64 -7.05
N ASP A 382 16.06 6.60 -7.91
CA ASP A 382 16.43 6.36 -9.32
C ASP A 382 17.65 5.43 -9.44
N ALA A 383 18.72 5.68 -8.66
CA ALA A 383 19.92 4.85 -8.71
C ALA A 383 19.67 3.44 -8.16
N THR A 384 18.81 3.30 -7.14
CA THR A 384 18.43 2.00 -6.58
C THR A 384 17.59 1.21 -7.57
N LEU A 385 16.63 1.83 -8.24
CA LEU A 385 15.80 1.18 -9.25
C LEU A 385 16.65 0.65 -10.41
N THR A 386 17.55 1.48 -10.97
CA THR A 386 18.51 1.03 -12.00
C THR A 386 19.40 -0.11 -11.49
N TYR A 387 19.81 -0.08 -10.23
CA TYR A 387 20.60 -1.17 -9.66
C TYR A 387 19.81 -2.48 -9.56
N LEU A 388 18.52 -2.42 -9.17
CA LEU A 388 17.64 -3.58 -9.12
C LEU A 388 17.41 -4.17 -10.52
N GLU A 389 17.21 -3.35 -11.55
CA GLU A 389 17.11 -3.81 -12.94
C GLU A 389 18.34 -4.62 -13.38
N ASN A 390 19.54 -4.15 -13.00
CA ASN A 390 20.80 -4.85 -13.31
C ASN A 390 20.97 -6.16 -12.51
N LEU A 391 20.24 -6.33 -11.41
CA LEU A 391 20.20 -7.56 -10.61
C LEU A 391 19.09 -8.52 -11.05
N SER A 392 18.22 -8.10 -11.98
CA SER A 392 17.10 -8.92 -12.40
C SER A 392 17.54 -10.15 -13.17
N PHE A 393 17.06 -11.29 -12.69
CA PHE A 393 17.12 -12.55 -13.38
C PHE A 393 15.81 -12.75 -14.15
N ASP A 394 15.91 -12.64 -15.48
CA ASP A 394 14.80 -12.84 -16.40
C ASP A 394 14.53 -14.35 -16.61
N PHE A 395 13.29 -14.78 -16.35
CA PHE A 395 12.87 -16.17 -16.50
C PHE A 395 12.26 -16.49 -17.86
N ASN A 396 11.85 -15.47 -18.62
CA ASN A 396 11.04 -15.62 -19.81
C ASN A 396 11.84 -15.21 -21.07
N ASN A 397 11.27 -14.33 -21.89
CA ASN A 397 11.93 -13.81 -23.08
C ASN A 397 12.73 -12.58 -22.70
N ASP A 398 13.95 -12.45 -23.24
CA ASP A 398 14.83 -11.31 -23.01
C ASP A 398 14.07 -9.98 -22.92
N GLY A 399 14.08 -9.37 -21.75
CA GLY A 399 13.55 -8.04 -21.48
C GLY A 399 12.27 -8.04 -20.65
N ASP A 400 11.48 -6.98 -20.74
CA ASP A 400 10.25 -6.88 -19.95
C ASP A 400 9.12 -7.71 -20.58
N ASP A 401 8.35 -8.40 -19.74
CA ASP A 401 7.19 -9.17 -20.18
C ASP A 401 5.93 -8.84 -19.36
N PRO A 402 4.72 -9.03 -19.91
CA PRO A 402 3.48 -8.64 -19.22
C PRO A 402 3.20 -9.40 -17.91
N ALA A 403 3.90 -10.50 -17.62
CA ALA A 403 3.71 -11.33 -16.45
C ALA A 403 4.79 -11.10 -15.37
N SER A 404 6.06 -10.98 -15.76
CA SER A 404 7.18 -10.87 -14.83
C SER A 404 7.95 -9.56 -14.88
N GLY A 405 7.63 -8.66 -15.83
CA GLY A 405 8.39 -7.44 -16.05
C GLY A 405 9.83 -7.79 -16.41
N PHE A 406 10.80 -7.12 -15.79
CA PHE A 406 12.23 -7.46 -15.93
C PHE A 406 12.64 -8.78 -15.26
N GLY A 407 11.72 -9.51 -14.61
CA GLY A 407 12.00 -10.76 -13.90
C GLY A 407 12.19 -10.58 -12.39
N LEU A 408 12.97 -11.46 -11.77
CA LEU A 408 13.25 -11.44 -10.33
C LEU A 408 14.54 -10.69 -10.02
N PRO A 409 14.49 -9.49 -9.40
CA PRO A 409 15.68 -8.88 -8.84
C PRO A 409 16.18 -9.74 -7.66
N ARG A 410 17.43 -10.18 -7.74
CA ARG A 410 18.08 -11.02 -6.71
C ARG A 410 19.57 -10.73 -6.60
N LEU A 411 20.15 -11.03 -5.45
CA LEU A 411 21.58 -10.88 -5.22
C LEU A 411 22.38 -11.89 -6.07
N PRO A 412 23.62 -11.55 -6.45
CA PRO A 412 24.46 -12.38 -7.33
C PRO A 412 24.87 -13.73 -6.71
#